data_AF-A0A4Y3RIC9-F1
#
_entry.id   AF-A0A4Y3RIC9-F1
#
_cell.length_a   1.000
_cell.length_b   1.000
_cell.length_c   1.000
_cell.angle_alpha   90.00
_cell.angle_beta   90.00
_cell.angle_gamma   90.00
#
_symmetry.space_group_name_H-M   'P 1'
#
loop_
_entity.id
_entity.type
_entity.pdbx_description
1 polymer ?
#
loop_
_entity_poly.entity_id
_entity_poly.type
_entity_poly.pdbx_seq_one_letter_code
_entity_poly.pdbx_strand_id
1 'polypeptide(L)'
;MNHTTAPRGLRVLTTALAALTLAIAGTQSTYASPGEQSCPTTAELFATDNTAIITDPDDPRLDTRLTRFGHEVRAIIRAHGARPGASELLDGVFWSTDLKQATFERSREFDVNRVGRDGLHHIAGVIAKEYDQEAVLTFRCLPRTSPETDAVEIEVPGVTPGDLRAALLADAEAREKLGGGSVTLDGRLILIAPVADLPLAKRFTAVLGADWNEAQVRYGDREFVS
;
A
#
# COMPACT_ATOMS: atom_id res chain seq x y z
N MET A 1 -39.29 44.62 61.47
CA MET A 1 -39.41 44.63 62.94
C MET A 1 -38.57 43.48 63.50
N ASN A 2 -37.56 43.86 64.29
CA ASN A 2 -36.79 43.15 65.33
C ASN A 2 -36.03 41.86 64.93
N HIS A 3 -34.71 41.91 64.73
CA HIS A 3 -33.60 41.76 65.72
C HIS A 3 -33.62 40.39 66.44
N THR A 4 -32.57 39.55 66.43
CA THR A 4 -31.35 39.66 67.28
C THR A 4 -30.44 38.45 66.94
N THR A 5 -29.23 38.63 66.38
CA THR A 5 -27.88 38.68 66.99
C THR A 5 -27.26 37.34 67.44
N ALA A 6 -26.05 37.09 66.89
CA ALA A 6 -24.99 36.07 67.10
C ALA A 6 -24.56 35.87 68.59
N PRO A 7 -23.57 35.02 69.03
CA PRO A 7 -22.28 34.72 68.36
C PRO A 7 -21.46 33.42 68.68
N ARG A 8 -20.40 33.23 67.86
CA ARG A 8 -18.97 32.84 68.09
C ARG A 8 -18.52 31.63 68.95
N GLY A 9 -17.53 30.90 68.41
CA GLY A 9 -16.36 30.34 69.12
C GLY A 9 -15.98 28.90 68.69
N LEU A 10 -15.12 28.63 67.70
CA LEU A 10 -13.62 28.55 67.67
C LEU A 10 -12.97 27.25 68.22
N ARG A 11 -12.36 26.45 67.30
CA ARG A 11 -11.12 25.60 67.43
C ARG A 11 -11.17 24.38 68.40
N VAL A 12 -10.51 23.21 68.22
CA VAL A 12 -9.32 22.77 67.46
C VAL A 12 -9.14 21.22 67.52
N LEU A 13 -8.56 20.63 66.47
CA LEU A 13 -7.74 19.38 66.30
C LEU A 13 -8.13 18.03 66.96
N THR A 14 -8.25 16.96 66.15
CA THR A 14 -7.18 15.95 65.91
C THR A 14 -7.60 14.83 64.94
N THR A 15 -6.69 14.56 64.00
CA THR A 15 -6.43 13.40 63.11
C THR A 15 -7.30 12.13 63.16
N ALA A 16 -7.77 11.69 61.98
CA ALA A 16 -7.73 10.28 61.57
C ALA A 16 -7.51 10.18 60.05
N LEU A 17 -6.55 9.33 59.68
CA LEU A 17 -6.06 9.03 58.34
C LEU A 17 -7.06 8.13 57.60
N ALA A 18 -7.46 8.49 56.38
CA ALA A 18 -8.00 7.52 55.41
C ALA A 18 -7.69 8.02 53.99
N ALA A 19 -6.76 7.33 53.36
CA ALA A 19 -6.42 7.50 51.95
C ALA A 19 -7.54 6.96 51.07
N LEU A 20 -7.91 7.70 50.02
CA LEU A 20 -8.40 7.11 48.79
C LEU A 20 -8.06 8.02 47.62
N THR A 21 -7.00 7.65 46.92
CA THR A 21 -6.59 8.21 45.63
C THR A 21 -7.59 7.79 44.55
N LEU A 22 -8.40 8.72 44.06
CA LEU A 22 -9.13 8.51 42.81
C LEU A 22 -8.16 8.78 41.66
N ALA A 23 -7.67 7.69 41.06
CA ALA A 23 -6.90 7.74 39.83
C ALA A 23 -7.81 8.25 38.69
N ILE A 24 -7.46 9.42 38.16
CA ILE A 24 -8.01 9.90 36.89
C ILE A 24 -7.34 9.05 35.81
N ALA A 25 -8.01 7.99 35.36
CA ALA A 25 -7.59 7.26 34.18
C ALA A 25 -7.80 8.17 32.96
N GLY A 26 -6.81 9.00 32.67
CA GLY A 26 -6.69 9.65 31.38
C GLY A 26 -6.52 8.57 30.32
N THR A 27 -7.54 8.39 29.48
CA THR A 27 -7.41 7.71 28.20
C THR A 27 -6.40 8.52 27.38
N GLN A 28 -5.13 8.12 27.45
CA GLN A 28 -4.13 8.58 26.50
C GLN A 28 -4.50 7.95 25.16
N SER A 29 -5.18 8.71 24.31
CA SER A 29 -5.15 8.44 22.88
C SER A 29 -3.69 8.52 22.46
N THR A 30 -3.05 7.37 22.31
CA THR A 30 -1.77 7.26 21.62
C THR A 30 -2.05 7.57 20.17
N TYR A 31 -2.03 8.86 19.82
CA TYR A 31 -1.82 9.27 18.44
C TYR A 31 -0.43 8.74 18.06
N ALA A 32 -0.41 7.65 17.29
CA ALA A 32 0.79 7.27 16.58
C ALA A 32 1.22 8.50 15.78
N SER A 33 2.39 9.04 16.10
CA SER A 33 3.06 9.96 15.17
C SER A 33 3.24 9.23 13.84
N PRO A 34 3.26 9.92 12.69
CA PRO A 34 3.71 9.30 11.45
C PRO A 34 5.19 8.95 11.65
N GLY A 35 5.46 7.77 12.19
CA GLY A 35 6.80 7.23 12.29
C GLY A 35 7.33 7.14 10.87
N GLU A 36 8.60 7.51 10.68
CA GLU A 36 9.32 7.14 9.46
C GLU A 36 9.07 5.65 9.24
N GLN A 37 8.23 5.31 8.25
CA GLN A 37 7.98 3.92 7.89
C GLN A 37 9.34 3.37 7.46
N SER A 38 9.91 2.50 8.30
CA SER A 38 11.23 1.94 8.04
C SER A 38 11.13 1.13 6.76
N CYS A 39 11.92 1.50 5.75
CA CYS A 39 11.92 0.74 4.51
C CYS A 39 12.30 -0.72 4.79
N PRO A 40 11.43 -1.69 4.47
CA PRO A 40 11.84 -3.08 4.53
C PRO A 40 13.03 -3.30 3.59
N THR A 41 13.95 -4.17 3.98
CA THR A 41 15.07 -4.59 3.12
C THR A 41 14.63 -5.51 1.98
N THR A 42 13.33 -5.79 1.91
CA THR A 42 12.68 -6.64 0.92
C THR A 42 12.35 -5.78 -0.31
N ALA A 43 12.69 -6.27 -1.50
CA ALA A 43 12.20 -5.70 -2.74
C ALA A 43 10.94 -6.45 -3.19
N GLU A 44 10.20 -5.87 -4.11
CA GLU A 44 8.93 -6.37 -4.60
C GLU A 44 8.98 -6.56 -6.12
N LEU A 45 8.22 -7.54 -6.58
CA LEU A 45 8.04 -7.89 -7.98
C LEU A 45 6.57 -8.18 -8.26
N PHE A 46 6.01 -7.56 -9.29
CA PHE A 46 4.61 -7.70 -9.70
C PHE A 46 4.57 -8.36 -11.08
N ALA A 47 3.94 -9.53 -11.18
CA ALA A 47 3.94 -10.31 -12.40
C ALA A 47 2.65 -11.14 -12.58
N THR A 48 2.37 -11.49 -13.83
CA THR A 48 1.24 -12.29 -14.28
C THR A 48 1.71 -13.46 -15.16
N ASP A 49 0.89 -14.52 -15.30
CA ASP A 49 1.08 -15.55 -16.34
C ASP A 49 0.15 -15.34 -17.55
N ASN A 50 -0.61 -14.24 -17.55
CA ASN A 50 -1.64 -13.96 -18.52
C ASN A 50 -1.45 -12.56 -19.10
N THR A 51 -1.18 -12.51 -20.40
CA THR A 51 -1.02 -11.28 -21.18
C THR A 51 -2.27 -10.91 -21.97
N ALA A 52 -3.38 -11.60 -21.72
CA ALA A 52 -4.63 -11.32 -22.41
C ALA A 52 -5.26 -10.01 -21.93
N ILE A 53 -5.80 -9.27 -22.89
CA ILE A 53 -6.67 -8.13 -22.63
C ILE A 53 -8.01 -8.62 -22.07
N ILE A 54 -8.30 -8.29 -20.82
CA ILE A 54 -9.59 -8.58 -20.17
C ILE A 54 -10.32 -7.28 -19.92
N THR A 55 -11.51 -7.10 -20.48
CA THR A 55 -12.33 -5.89 -20.27
C THR A 55 -13.59 -6.15 -19.46
N ASP A 56 -13.99 -7.42 -19.38
CA ASP A 56 -15.13 -7.87 -18.60
C ASP A 56 -14.65 -8.18 -17.17
N PRO A 57 -15.16 -7.47 -16.14
CA PRO A 57 -14.81 -7.74 -14.76
C PRO A 57 -15.24 -9.14 -14.28
N ASP A 58 -16.20 -9.79 -14.96
CA ASP A 58 -16.69 -11.12 -14.64
C ASP A 58 -16.02 -12.23 -15.50
N ASP A 59 -14.93 -11.90 -16.20
CA ASP A 59 -14.20 -12.87 -17.01
C ASP A 59 -13.61 -13.99 -16.12
N PRO A 60 -13.90 -15.28 -16.41
CA PRO A 60 -13.48 -16.40 -15.56
C PRO A 60 -11.96 -16.55 -15.47
N ARG A 61 -11.19 -15.93 -16.36
CA ARG A 61 -9.73 -15.88 -16.26
C ARG A 61 -9.27 -15.06 -15.05
N LEU A 62 -10.11 -14.15 -14.53
CA LEU A 62 -9.84 -13.42 -13.31
C LEU A 62 -10.04 -14.29 -12.05
N ASP A 63 -10.66 -15.47 -12.13
CA ASP A 63 -10.86 -16.33 -10.94
C ASP A 63 -9.62 -17.18 -10.56
N THR A 64 -8.58 -17.17 -11.39
CA THR A 64 -7.38 -17.98 -11.13
C THR A 64 -6.62 -17.51 -9.89
N ARG A 65 -6.12 -18.47 -9.10
CA ARG A 65 -5.29 -18.21 -7.92
C ARG A 65 -3.80 -18.06 -8.24
N LEU A 66 -3.42 -18.28 -9.50
CA LEU A 66 -2.03 -18.26 -9.97
C LEU A 66 -1.11 -19.13 -9.10
N THR A 67 -1.59 -20.27 -8.60
CA THR A 67 -0.84 -21.09 -7.62
C THR A 67 0.40 -21.69 -8.27
N ARG A 68 0.26 -22.27 -9.46
CA ARG A 68 1.39 -22.85 -10.21
C ARG A 68 2.42 -21.77 -10.58
N PHE A 69 1.95 -20.70 -11.20
CA PHE A 69 2.77 -19.53 -11.52
C PHE A 69 3.53 -19.01 -10.29
N GLY A 70 2.85 -18.87 -9.15
CA GLY A 70 3.47 -18.44 -7.90
C GLY A 70 4.59 -19.37 -7.42
N HIS A 71 4.45 -20.69 -7.59
CA HIS A 71 5.52 -21.63 -7.28
C HIS A 71 6.70 -21.52 -8.25
N GLU A 72 6.43 -21.34 -9.54
CA GLU A 72 7.45 -21.23 -10.59
C GLU A 72 8.26 -19.93 -10.43
N VAL A 73 7.62 -18.78 -10.19
CA VAL A 73 8.31 -17.51 -9.89
C VAL A 73 9.20 -17.63 -8.65
N ARG A 74 8.72 -18.28 -7.59
CA ARG A 74 9.54 -18.52 -6.38
C ARG A 74 10.74 -19.43 -6.66
N ALA A 75 10.63 -20.36 -7.60
CA ALA A 75 11.74 -21.20 -8.04
C ALA A 75 12.76 -20.37 -8.84
N ILE A 76 12.31 -19.49 -9.74
CA ILE A 76 13.15 -18.54 -10.48
C ILE A 76 13.93 -17.64 -9.50
N ILE A 77 13.24 -16.98 -8.57
CA ILE A 77 13.87 -16.12 -7.55
C ILE A 77 15.01 -16.87 -6.83
N ARG A 78 14.75 -18.12 -6.41
CA ARG A 78 15.75 -18.94 -5.72
C ARG A 78 16.91 -19.36 -6.63
N ALA A 79 16.62 -19.75 -7.87
CA ALA A 79 17.61 -20.17 -8.85
C ALA A 79 18.61 -19.05 -9.19
N HIS A 80 18.17 -17.79 -9.08
CA HIS A 80 18.99 -16.60 -9.33
C HIS A 80 19.54 -15.95 -8.06
N GLY A 81 19.65 -16.71 -6.96
CA GLY A 81 20.44 -16.33 -5.78
C GLY A 81 19.72 -15.44 -4.76
N ALA A 82 18.46 -15.06 -5.02
CA ALA A 82 17.63 -14.34 -4.07
C ALA A 82 16.80 -15.30 -3.19
N ARG A 83 16.18 -14.78 -2.13
CA ARG A 83 15.28 -15.55 -1.25
C ARG A 83 13.83 -15.10 -1.46
N PRO A 84 12.92 -16.00 -1.91
CA PRO A 84 11.51 -15.64 -2.03
C PRO A 84 10.87 -15.45 -0.66
N GLY A 85 10.06 -14.40 -0.49
CA GLY A 85 9.33 -14.02 0.74
C GLY A 85 7.82 -14.30 0.65
N ALA A 86 6.95 -13.40 1.11
CA ALA A 86 5.51 -13.52 0.89
C ALA A 86 5.13 -13.36 -0.59
N SER A 87 3.89 -13.68 -0.92
CA SER A 87 3.30 -13.37 -2.23
C SER A 87 1.80 -13.21 -2.05
N GLU A 88 1.28 -12.14 -2.62
CA GLU A 88 -0.11 -11.76 -2.53
C GLU A 88 -0.76 -11.84 -3.90
N LEU A 89 -2.05 -12.18 -3.95
CA LEU A 89 -2.82 -12.21 -5.19
C LEU A 89 -3.47 -10.85 -5.41
N LEU A 90 -3.38 -10.36 -6.63
CA LEU A 90 -3.81 -9.03 -7.00
C LEU A 90 -4.83 -9.06 -8.14
N ASP A 91 -5.73 -8.10 -8.14
CA ASP A 91 -6.59 -7.70 -9.24
C ASP A 91 -6.07 -6.37 -9.79
N GLY A 92 -5.29 -6.44 -10.86
CA GLY A 92 -4.75 -5.31 -11.59
C GLY A 92 -5.80 -4.63 -12.45
N VAL A 93 -5.73 -3.30 -12.54
CA VAL A 93 -6.51 -2.50 -13.47
C VAL A 93 -5.59 -1.48 -14.13
N PHE A 94 -5.47 -1.57 -15.45
CA PHE A 94 -4.52 -0.77 -16.23
C PHE A 94 -5.21 -0.11 -17.41
N TRP A 95 -4.70 1.03 -17.85
CA TRP A 95 -5.14 1.70 -19.06
C TRP A 95 -4.35 1.18 -20.27
N SER A 96 -5.04 0.55 -21.21
CA SER A 96 -4.47 0.23 -22.52
C SER A 96 -4.59 1.44 -23.43
N THR A 97 -3.45 2.04 -23.79
CA THR A 97 -3.39 3.16 -24.75
C THR A 97 -3.85 2.73 -26.14
N ASP A 98 -3.45 1.53 -26.59
CA ASP A 98 -3.76 1.01 -27.92
C ASP A 98 -5.26 0.78 -28.11
N LEU A 99 -5.91 0.22 -27.08
CA LEU A 99 -7.33 -0.09 -27.11
C LEU A 99 -8.21 1.06 -26.61
N LYS A 100 -7.60 2.09 -26.01
CA LYS A 100 -8.27 3.22 -25.35
C LYS A 100 -9.33 2.75 -24.35
N GLN A 101 -8.99 1.75 -23.54
CA GLN A 101 -9.87 1.22 -22.52
C GLN A 101 -9.08 0.70 -21.31
N ALA A 102 -9.74 0.63 -20.16
CA ALA A 102 -9.18 -0.04 -18.99
C ALA A 102 -9.30 -1.56 -19.14
N THR A 103 -8.26 -2.27 -18.75
CA THR A 103 -8.15 -3.72 -18.75
C THR A 103 -7.90 -4.24 -17.35
N PHE A 104 -8.41 -5.43 -17.07
CA PHE A 104 -8.18 -6.18 -15.84
C PHE A 104 -7.06 -7.19 -16.05
N GLU A 105 -6.35 -7.49 -14.98
CA GLU A 105 -5.33 -8.53 -14.97
C GLU A 105 -5.33 -9.23 -13.62
N ARG A 106 -5.27 -10.56 -13.63
CA ARG A 106 -4.96 -11.31 -12.42
C ARG A 106 -3.45 -11.44 -12.32
N SER A 107 -2.86 -10.95 -11.23
CA SER A 107 -1.41 -10.94 -11.04
C SER A 107 -1.02 -11.29 -9.60
N ARG A 108 0.28 -11.32 -9.32
CA ARG A 108 0.84 -11.52 -7.99
C ARG A 108 1.95 -10.53 -7.68
N GLU A 109 1.96 -10.06 -6.45
CA GLU A 109 3.15 -9.47 -5.82
C GLU A 109 4.02 -10.59 -5.24
N PHE A 110 5.34 -10.41 -5.28
CA PHE A 110 6.32 -11.27 -4.65
C PHE A 110 7.35 -10.44 -3.88
N ASP A 111 7.52 -10.78 -2.60
CA ASP A 111 8.68 -10.35 -1.84
C ASP A 111 9.95 -11.05 -2.35
N VAL A 112 10.98 -10.26 -2.65
CA VAL A 112 12.30 -10.70 -3.05
C VAL A 112 13.33 -10.20 -2.03
N ASN A 113 13.85 -11.13 -1.23
CA ASN A 113 14.82 -10.83 -0.19
C ASN A 113 16.25 -11.10 -0.68
N ARG A 114 17.22 -10.41 -0.06
CA ARG A 114 18.67 -10.60 -0.32
C ARG A 114 19.04 -10.36 -1.79
N VAL A 115 18.47 -9.31 -2.38
CA VAL A 115 18.72 -8.93 -3.77
C VAL A 115 19.06 -7.44 -3.83
N GLY A 116 20.02 -7.08 -4.68
CA GLY A 116 20.28 -5.70 -5.05
C GLY A 116 19.52 -5.34 -6.33
N ARG A 117 19.66 -4.09 -6.79
CA ARG A 117 19.01 -3.57 -8.00
C ARG A 117 19.23 -4.47 -9.23
N ASP A 118 20.49 -4.72 -9.58
CA ASP A 118 20.83 -5.52 -10.78
C ASP A 118 20.30 -6.96 -10.71
N GLY A 119 20.29 -7.56 -9.51
CA GLY A 119 19.75 -8.90 -9.31
C GLY A 119 18.23 -8.94 -9.43
N LEU A 120 17.54 -7.91 -8.95
CA LEU A 120 16.09 -7.76 -9.06
C LEU A 120 15.69 -7.56 -10.52
N HIS A 121 16.39 -6.66 -11.22
CA HIS A 121 16.26 -6.45 -12.66
C HIS A 121 16.43 -7.77 -13.43
N HIS A 122 17.51 -8.52 -13.17
CA HIS A 122 17.77 -9.79 -13.84
C HIS A 122 16.63 -10.81 -13.59
N ILE A 123 16.17 -10.96 -12.35
CA ILE A 123 15.07 -11.87 -12.03
C ILE A 123 13.78 -11.46 -12.74
N ALA A 124 13.46 -10.16 -12.75
CA ALA A 124 12.30 -9.62 -13.44
C ALA A 124 12.37 -9.86 -14.95
N GLY A 125 13.53 -9.65 -15.59
CA GLY A 125 13.73 -9.93 -17.02
C GLY A 125 13.62 -11.42 -17.37
N VAL A 126 14.08 -12.31 -16.49
CA VAL A 126 13.85 -13.76 -16.67
C VAL A 126 12.36 -14.10 -16.63
N ILE A 127 11.62 -13.52 -15.68
CA ILE A 127 10.16 -13.74 -15.57
C ILE A 127 9.43 -13.14 -16.77
N ALA A 128 9.78 -11.92 -17.18
CA ALA A 128 9.20 -11.27 -18.34
C ALA A 128 9.33 -12.14 -19.59
N LYS A 129 10.55 -12.65 -19.84
CA LYS A 129 10.83 -13.53 -20.97
C LYS A 129 10.15 -14.90 -20.89
N GLU A 130 10.13 -15.54 -19.72
CA GLU A 130 9.55 -16.88 -19.56
C GLU A 130 8.03 -16.88 -19.77
N TYR A 131 7.36 -15.79 -19.39
CA TYR A 131 5.90 -15.63 -19.47
C TYR A 131 5.42 -14.66 -20.55
N ASP A 132 6.33 -14.23 -21.45
CA ASP A 132 6.04 -13.32 -22.56
C ASP A 132 5.36 -12.00 -22.13
N GLN A 133 5.68 -11.51 -20.93
CA GLN A 133 5.11 -10.25 -20.41
C GLN A 133 5.79 -9.06 -21.08
N GLU A 134 5.00 -8.03 -21.42
CA GLU A 134 5.53 -6.78 -21.95
C GLU A 134 6.49 -6.10 -20.97
N ALA A 135 6.18 -6.19 -19.67
CA ALA A 135 7.07 -5.79 -18.59
C ALA A 135 6.67 -6.44 -17.26
N VAL A 136 7.66 -6.61 -16.38
CA VAL A 136 7.49 -6.93 -14.97
C VAL A 136 7.84 -5.69 -14.15
N LEU A 137 6.92 -5.24 -13.29
CA LEU A 137 7.17 -4.11 -12.40
C LEU A 137 7.96 -4.59 -11.18
N THR A 138 9.01 -3.86 -10.83
CA THR A 138 9.76 -4.04 -9.60
C THR A 138 9.71 -2.78 -8.76
N PHE A 139 9.75 -2.94 -7.44
CA PHE A 139 9.85 -1.84 -6.50
C PHE A 139 10.84 -2.19 -5.39
N ARG A 140 11.78 -1.30 -5.10
CA ARG A 140 12.72 -1.46 -4.00
C ARG A 140 12.55 -0.29 -3.05
N CYS A 141 12.14 -0.56 -1.82
CA CYS A 141 12.02 0.49 -0.82
C CYS A 141 13.38 1.11 -0.52
N LEU A 142 13.44 2.45 -0.55
CA LEU A 142 14.62 3.24 -0.26
C LEU A 142 14.25 4.43 0.63
N PRO A 143 15.20 4.94 1.44
CA PRO A 143 14.99 6.20 2.13
C PRO A 143 14.61 7.30 1.14
N ARG A 144 13.66 8.16 1.51
CA ARG A 144 13.23 9.28 0.66
C ARG A 144 14.38 10.20 0.23
N THR A 145 15.44 10.27 1.03
CA THR A 145 16.63 11.08 0.78
C THR A 145 17.66 10.41 -0.14
N SER A 146 17.46 9.14 -0.52
CA SER A 146 18.33 8.45 -1.46
C SER A 146 18.26 9.11 -2.84
N PRO A 147 19.39 9.31 -3.54
CA PRO A 147 19.40 9.82 -4.90
C PRO A 147 18.79 8.85 -5.92
N GLU A 148 18.65 7.57 -5.56
CA GLU A 148 18.00 6.53 -6.38
C GLU A 148 16.47 6.50 -6.19
N THR A 149 15.92 7.23 -5.23
CA THR A 149 14.47 7.24 -4.99
C THR A 149 13.76 8.04 -6.07
N ASP A 150 13.01 7.35 -6.92
CA ASP A 150 12.26 7.93 -8.03
C ASP A 150 10.75 7.62 -7.99
N ALA A 151 10.34 6.71 -7.11
CA ALA A 151 8.97 6.24 -7.00
C ALA A 151 8.43 6.29 -5.56
N VAL A 152 7.10 6.24 -5.50
CA VAL A 152 6.31 6.10 -4.28
C VAL A 152 5.31 4.98 -4.50
N GLU A 153 5.20 4.11 -3.51
CA GLU A 153 4.15 3.12 -3.39
C GLU A 153 3.17 3.59 -2.32
N ILE A 154 1.89 3.55 -2.65
CA ILE A 154 0.79 4.01 -1.82
C ILE A 154 -0.16 2.84 -1.65
N GLU A 155 -0.40 2.45 -0.41
CA GLU A 155 -1.40 1.45 -0.07
C GLU A 155 -2.60 2.09 0.62
N VAL A 156 -3.82 1.74 0.18
CA VAL A 156 -5.07 2.28 0.72
C VAL A 156 -6.10 1.16 0.86
N PRO A 157 -6.72 0.96 2.04
CA PRO A 157 -7.76 -0.04 2.21
C PRO A 157 -9.11 0.40 1.61
N GLY A 158 -10.03 -0.55 1.41
CA GLY A 158 -11.42 -0.29 1.05
C GLY A 158 -11.68 0.04 -0.43
N VAL A 159 -10.76 -0.31 -1.32
CA VAL A 159 -10.89 -0.08 -2.77
C VAL A 159 -11.22 -1.38 -3.47
N THR A 160 -12.16 -1.37 -4.41
CA THR A 160 -12.40 -2.52 -5.31
C THR A 160 -11.77 -2.30 -6.69
N PRO A 161 -11.54 -3.37 -7.49
CA PRO A 161 -11.10 -3.22 -8.88
C PRO A 161 -12.10 -2.41 -9.73
N GLY A 162 -13.39 -2.51 -9.42
CA GLY A 162 -14.44 -1.72 -10.08
C GLY A 162 -14.30 -0.22 -9.81
N ASP A 163 -14.04 0.16 -8.56
CA ASP A 163 -13.81 1.57 -8.17
C ASP A 163 -12.56 2.12 -8.87
N LEU A 164 -11.47 1.35 -8.87
CA LEU A 164 -10.21 1.70 -9.54
C LEU A 164 -10.42 1.94 -11.04
N ARG A 165 -11.13 1.03 -11.72
CA ARG A 165 -11.50 1.19 -13.14
C ARG A 165 -12.32 2.45 -13.37
N ALA A 166 -13.35 2.68 -12.56
CA ALA A 166 -14.23 3.84 -12.71
C ALA A 166 -13.45 5.16 -12.55
N ALA A 167 -12.56 5.24 -11.54
CA ALA A 167 -11.72 6.41 -11.32
C ALA A 167 -10.73 6.64 -12.47
N LEU A 168 -10.07 5.58 -12.98
CA LEU A 168 -9.19 5.70 -14.15
C LEU A 168 -9.95 6.21 -15.37
N LEU A 169 -11.15 5.68 -15.66
CA LEU A 169 -11.95 6.13 -16.80
C LEU A 169 -12.37 7.60 -16.70
N ALA A 170 -12.55 8.11 -15.47
CA ALA A 170 -12.95 9.50 -15.22
C ALA A 170 -11.79 10.51 -15.28
N ASP A 171 -10.53 10.08 -15.17
CA ASP A 171 -9.37 10.97 -15.08
C ASP A 171 -8.35 10.69 -16.20
N ALA A 172 -8.29 11.59 -17.18
CA ALA A 172 -7.34 11.49 -18.30
C ALA A 172 -5.88 11.64 -17.86
N GLU A 173 -5.61 12.50 -16.87
CA GLU A 173 -4.25 12.72 -16.37
C GLU A 173 -3.78 11.46 -15.61
N ALA A 174 -4.65 10.84 -14.82
CA ALA A 174 -4.35 9.59 -14.14
C ALA A 174 -4.09 8.44 -15.12
N ARG A 175 -4.88 8.31 -16.20
CA ARG A 175 -4.62 7.31 -17.25
C ARG A 175 -3.25 7.45 -17.89
N GLU A 176 -2.85 8.69 -18.17
CA GLU A 176 -1.57 8.98 -18.83
C GLU A 176 -0.37 8.78 -17.89
N LYS A 177 -0.46 9.28 -16.65
CA LYS A 177 0.69 9.33 -15.74
C LYS A 177 0.78 8.18 -14.76
N LEU A 178 -0.36 7.71 -14.24
CA LEU A 178 -0.40 6.60 -13.29
C LEU A 178 -0.51 5.26 -14.01
N GLY A 179 -1.24 5.21 -15.13
CA GLY A 179 -1.38 4.03 -15.98
C GLY A 179 -2.24 2.90 -15.38
N GLY A 180 -2.35 2.81 -14.06
CA GLY A 180 -3.15 1.80 -13.38
C GLY A 180 -2.77 1.60 -11.93
N GLY A 181 -3.22 0.48 -11.37
CA GLY A 181 -2.90 0.03 -10.02
C GLY A 181 -3.36 -1.40 -9.81
N SER A 182 -3.13 -1.94 -8.62
CA SER A 182 -3.55 -3.29 -8.26
C SER A 182 -4.33 -3.29 -6.95
N VAL A 183 -5.28 -4.19 -6.80
CA VAL A 183 -6.06 -4.34 -5.57
C VAL A 183 -5.88 -5.75 -5.04
N THR A 184 -5.53 -5.90 -3.77
CA THR A 184 -5.48 -7.20 -3.10
C THR A 184 -6.89 -7.78 -2.94
N LEU A 185 -7.01 -9.09 -2.71
CA LEU A 185 -8.33 -9.71 -2.54
C LEU A 185 -9.12 -9.22 -1.32
N ASP A 186 -8.44 -8.67 -0.31
CA ASP A 186 -9.07 -8.05 0.86
C ASP A 186 -9.38 -6.56 0.67
N GLY A 187 -9.17 -6.02 -0.53
CA GLY A 187 -9.59 -4.68 -0.93
C GLY A 187 -8.59 -3.58 -0.59
N ARG A 188 -7.28 -3.89 -0.53
CA ARG A 188 -6.22 -2.89 -0.40
C ARG A 188 -5.66 -2.55 -1.77
N LEU A 189 -5.81 -1.29 -2.19
CA LEU A 189 -5.13 -0.73 -3.34
C LEU A 189 -3.62 -0.69 -3.08
N ILE A 190 -2.84 -1.04 -4.09
CA ILE A 190 -1.40 -0.81 -4.23
C ILE A 190 -1.22 0.04 -5.49
N LEU A 191 -0.73 1.26 -5.32
CA LEU A 191 -0.45 2.21 -6.40
C LEU A 191 1.02 2.61 -6.37
N ILE A 192 1.76 2.28 -7.43
CA ILE A 192 3.17 2.67 -7.59
C ILE A 192 3.25 3.76 -8.66
N ALA A 193 3.77 4.92 -8.29
CA ALA A 193 3.88 6.08 -9.16
C ALA A 193 5.25 6.77 -9.04
N PRO A 194 5.69 7.54 -10.05
CA PRO A 194 6.83 8.43 -9.88
C PRO A 194 6.62 9.41 -8.72
N VAL A 195 7.69 9.76 -7.98
CA VAL A 195 7.62 10.74 -6.88
C VAL A 195 7.07 12.09 -7.37
N ALA A 196 7.38 12.48 -8.60
CA ALA A 196 6.88 13.70 -9.22
C ALA A 196 5.34 13.72 -9.33
N ASP A 197 4.72 12.54 -9.45
CA ASP A 197 3.27 12.37 -9.60
C ASP A 197 2.56 12.07 -8.27
N LEU A 198 3.26 12.11 -7.13
CA LEU A 198 2.65 11.94 -5.81
C LEU A 198 1.46 12.90 -5.56
N PRO A 199 1.47 14.18 -5.97
CA PRO A 199 0.28 15.04 -5.84
C PRO A 199 -0.92 14.55 -6.65
N LEU A 200 -0.69 13.97 -7.83
CA LEU A 200 -1.74 13.36 -8.65
C LEU A 200 -2.23 12.08 -7.99
N ALA A 201 -1.33 11.19 -7.56
CA ALA A 201 -1.68 9.97 -6.85
C ALA A 201 -2.52 10.26 -5.59
N LYS A 202 -2.17 11.30 -4.82
CA LYS A 202 -2.96 11.78 -3.67
C LYS A 202 -4.39 12.15 -4.02
N ARG A 203 -4.56 12.96 -5.07
CA ARG A 203 -5.90 13.34 -5.56
C ARG A 203 -6.67 12.13 -6.05
N PHE A 204 -6.01 11.26 -6.80
CA PHE A 204 -6.60 10.08 -7.41
C PHE A 204 -7.12 9.11 -6.33
N THR A 205 -6.31 8.80 -5.31
CA THR A 205 -6.75 7.92 -4.22
C THR A 205 -7.81 8.58 -3.34
N ALA A 206 -7.78 9.90 -3.16
CA ALA A 206 -8.87 10.60 -2.45
C ALA A 206 -10.23 10.45 -3.15
N VAL A 207 -10.27 10.41 -4.49
CA VAL A 207 -11.50 10.12 -5.26
C VAL A 207 -11.99 8.69 -5.00
N LEU A 208 -11.08 7.75 -4.77
CA LEU A 208 -11.38 6.37 -4.38
C LEU A 208 -11.81 6.24 -2.90
N GLY A 209 -11.92 7.35 -2.16
CA GLY A 209 -12.32 7.34 -0.75
C GLY A 209 -11.18 7.08 0.22
N ALA A 210 -9.92 7.19 -0.20
CA ALA A 210 -8.77 6.98 0.66
C ALA A 210 -8.77 7.93 1.87
N ASP A 211 -8.70 7.35 3.07
CA ASP A 211 -8.25 8.09 4.25
C ASP A 211 -6.71 8.08 4.28
N TRP A 212 -6.11 9.23 4.00
CA TRP A 212 -4.67 9.40 4.01
C TRP A 212 -4.04 9.32 5.41
N ASN A 213 -4.83 9.27 6.48
CA ASN A 213 -4.35 8.91 7.81
C ASN A 213 -4.16 7.39 7.98
N GLU A 214 -4.83 6.58 7.16
CA GLU A 214 -4.72 5.12 7.13
C GLU A 214 -3.85 4.61 5.96
N ALA A 215 -3.54 5.48 5.00
CA ALA A 215 -2.68 5.14 3.88
C ALA A 215 -1.24 4.85 4.32
N GLN A 216 -0.65 3.79 3.75
CA GLN A 216 0.78 3.51 3.90
C GLN A 216 1.52 4.09 2.69
N VAL A 217 2.68 4.70 2.92
CA VAL A 217 3.43 5.39 1.88
C VAL A 217 4.90 5.03 1.97
N ARG A 218 5.38 4.27 0.99
CA ARG A 218 6.78 3.85 0.88
C ARG A 218 7.45 4.56 -0.28
N TYR A 219 8.69 4.99 -0.09
CA TYR A 219 9.50 5.59 -1.15
C TYR A 219 10.48 4.54 -1.66
N GLY A 220 10.84 4.62 -2.94
CA GLY A 220 11.70 3.60 -3.54
C GLY A 220 12.16 3.91 -4.94
N ASP A 221 12.77 2.90 -5.53
CA ASP A 221 13.19 2.82 -6.93
C ASP A 221 12.22 1.85 -7.63
N ARG A 222 11.56 2.31 -8.70
CA ARG A 222 10.71 1.44 -9.53
C ARG A 222 11.34 1.18 -10.88
N GLU A 223 11.10 0.00 -11.43
CA GLU A 223 11.51 -0.34 -12.78
C GLU A 223 10.46 -1.22 -13.47
N PHE A 224 10.22 -0.97 -14.75
CA PHE A 224 9.52 -1.91 -15.64
C PHE A 224 10.57 -2.63 -16.48
N VAL A 225 10.69 -3.94 -16.30
CA VAL A 225 11.72 -4.77 -16.95
C VAL A 225 11.10 -5.66 -18.00
N SER A 226 11.66 -5.67 -19.21
CA SER A 226 11.23 -6.47 -20.37
C SER A 226 12.29 -7.46 -20.86
#